data_AF-A0A316VI74-F1
#
_entry.id   AF-A0A316VI74-F1
#
_cell.length_a   1.000
_cell.length_b   1.000
_cell.length_c   1.000
_cell.angle_alpha   90.00
_cell.angle_beta   90.00
_cell.angle_gamma   90.00
#
_symmetry.space_group_name_H-M   'P 1'
#
loop_
_entity.id
_entity.type
_entity.pdbx_description
1 polymer ?
#
loop_
_entity_poly.entity_id
_entity_poly.type
_entity_poly.pdbx_seq_one_letter_code
_entity_poly.pdbx_strand_id
1 'polypeptide(L)'
;MEGNHSELGKMPSMSAECTTAKHRYDDCFNKWFEDYLGLSQGTKSSGSSTTGGSSSKGSFWSTSSSRSSTSSTQASPIDAIQGGPQRTQTERKALRERLDGECGEFWKEYQSCVLVSISNIPEMNDY
;
A
#
# COMPACT_ATOMS: atom_id res chain seq x y z
N MET A 1 14.71 -31.57 12.19
CA MET A 1 13.45 -31.14 11.55
C MET A 1 13.46 -29.62 11.55
N GLU A 2 14.00 -28.99 10.52
CA GLU A 2 13.89 -27.53 10.35
C GLU A 2 13.56 -27.27 8.88
N GLY A 3 12.35 -27.67 8.52
CA GLY A 3 11.77 -27.35 7.24
C GLY A 3 10.91 -26.10 7.38
N ASN A 4 11.17 -25.15 6.49
CA ASN A 4 10.16 -24.38 5.78
C ASN A 4 9.55 -23.17 6.50
N HIS A 5 9.89 -21.97 6.05
CA HIS A 5 8.95 -20.84 6.02
C HIS A 5 9.39 -19.78 4.98
N SER A 6 9.66 -20.20 3.73
CA SER A 6 9.65 -19.27 2.60
C SER A 6 8.23 -19.23 2.05
N GLU A 7 7.37 -18.48 2.76
CA GLU A 7 6.03 -18.11 2.30
C GLU A 7 6.20 -17.37 0.96
N LEU A 8 5.82 -18.01 -0.15
CA LEU A 8 5.99 -17.51 -1.52
C LEU A 8 5.52 -16.06 -1.62
N GLY A 9 6.46 -15.12 -1.82
CA GLY A 9 6.19 -13.68 -1.90
C GLY A 9 6.70 -12.85 -0.72
N LYS A 10 7.14 -13.46 0.38
CA LYS A 10 7.74 -12.76 1.51
C LYS A 10 9.26 -12.79 1.44
N MET A 11 9.87 -11.61 1.28
CA MET A 11 11.33 -11.49 1.19
C MET A 11 11.98 -11.63 2.57
N PRO A 12 13.10 -12.37 2.70
CA PRO A 12 13.84 -12.45 3.95
C PRO A 12 14.49 -11.10 4.29
N SER A 13 14.80 -10.88 5.58
CA SER A 13 15.62 -9.75 6.01
C SER A 13 17.11 -10.02 5.74
N MET A 14 17.96 -8.99 5.89
CA MET A 14 19.42 -9.16 5.77
C MET A 14 20.00 -10.12 6.83
N SER A 15 19.29 -10.29 7.94
CA SER A 15 19.56 -11.31 8.95
C SER A 15 18.34 -12.23 9.12
N ALA A 16 18.59 -13.53 9.23
CA ALA A 16 17.52 -14.54 9.36
C ALA A 16 16.63 -14.26 10.58
N GLU A 17 17.24 -13.90 11.70
CA GLU A 17 16.58 -13.56 12.98
C GLU A 17 15.55 -12.43 12.85
N CYS A 18 15.76 -11.47 11.93
CA CYS A 18 14.84 -10.34 11.74
C CYS A 18 13.73 -10.61 10.72
N THR A 19 13.72 -11.78 10.08
CA THR A 19 12.78 -12.09 8.99
C THR A 19 11.33 -12.15 9.47
N THR A 20 11.07 -12.75 10.63
CA THR A 20 9.71 -12.82 11.20
C THR A 20 9.18 -11.42 11.56
N ALA A 21 10.01 -10.58 12.18
CA ALA A 21 9.64 -9.20 12.51
C ALA A 21 9.39 -8.38 11.25
N LYS A 22 10.21 -8.58 10.20
CA LYS A 22 10.03 -7.94 8.90
C LYS A 22 8.68 -8.30 8.28
N HIS A 23 8.32 -9.58 8.25
CA HIS A 23 7.06 -10.02 7.62
C HIS A 23 5.83 -9.41 8.29
N ARG A 24 5.84 -9.28 9.63
CA ARG A 24 4.76 -8.60 10.37
C ARG A 24 4.65 -7.12 9.99
N TYR A 25 5.78 -6.43 9.88
CA TYR A 25 5.80 -5.04 9.45
C TYR A 25 5.34 -4.88 7.99
N ASP A 26 5.89 -5.69 7.07
CA ASP A 26 5.56 -5.66 5.64
C ASP A 26 4.05 -5.92 5.41
N ASP A 27 3.45 -6.91 6.10
CA ASP A 27 2.01 -7.21 6.00
C ASP A 27 1.13 -6.05 6.47
N CYS A 28 1.56 -5.30 7.49
CA CYS A 28 0.87 -4.09 7.96
C CYS A 28 1.06 -2.92 6.97
N PHE A 29 2.31 -2.68 6.57
CA PHE A 29 2.68 -1.60 5.66
C PHE A 29 2.02 -1.75 4.30
N ASN A 30 1.95 -2.95 3.74
CA ASN A 30 1.35 -3.20 2.43
C ASN A 30 -0.14 -2.82 2.40
N LYS A 31 -0.90 -3.17 3.45
CA LYS A 31 -2.32 -2.76 3.59
C LYS A 31 -2.47 -1.26 3.68
N TRP A 32 -1.63 -0.61 4.48
CA TRP A 32 -1.59 0.86 4.54
C TRP A 32 -1.20 1.49 3.19
N PHE A 33 -0.28 0.86 2.47
CA PHE A 33 0.24 1.38 1.21
C PHE A 33 -0.81 1.34 0.09
N GLU A 34 -1.68 0.34 0.08
CA GLU A 34 -2.85 0.28 -0.82
C GLU A 34 -3.77 1.51 -0.64
N ASP A 35 -4.09 1.87 0.60
CA ASP A 35 -4.88 3.08 0.92
C ASP A 35 -4.18 4.36 0.45
N TYR A 36 -2.86 4.44 0.67
CA TYR A 36 -2.05 5.57 0.25
C TYR A 36 -2.04 5.75 -1.28
N LEU A 37 -1.90 4.65 -2.02
CA LEU A 37 -1.98 4.66 -3.48
C LEU A 37 -3.38 5.06 -3.97
N GLY A 38 -4.44 4.61 -3.30
CA GLY A 38 -5.82 4.99 -3.58
C GLY A 38 -6.06 6.49 -3.51
N LEU A 39 -5.44 7.20 -2.56
CA LEU A 39 -5.50 8.66 -2.49
C LEU A 39 -4.79 9.36 -3.66
N SER A 40 -3.72 8.75 -4.19
CA SER A 40 -2.96 9.35 -5.29
C SER A 40 -3.64 9.20 -6.65
N GLN A 41 -4.49 8.18 -6.82
CA GLN A 41 -5.12 7.88 -8.11
C GLN A 41 -6.46 8.62 -8.31
N GLY A 42 -6.95 9.38 -7.32
CA GLY A 42 -8.22 10.11 -7.43
C GLY A 42 -9.45 9.21 -7.62
N THR A 43 -9.27 7.90 -7.62
CA THR A 43 -10.33 6.91 -7.70
C THR A 43 -10.91 6.78 -6.30
N LYS A 44 -12.11 7.33 -6.11
CA LYS A 44 -12.90 7.07 -4.91
C LYS A 44 -13.12 5.57 -4.78
N SER A 45 -12.27 4.89 -4.01
CA SER A 45 -12.62 3.62 -3.40
C SER A 45 -13.68 3.93 -2.35
N SER A 46 -14.93 4.09 -2.80
CA SER A 46 -16.08 3.97 -1.91
C SER A 46 -15.95 2.63 -1.20
N GLY A 47 -15.98 2.67 0.13
CA GLY A 47 -15.89 1.48 0.97
C GLY A 47 -16.82 0.38 0.45
N SER A 48 -16.22 -0.76 0.11
CA SER A 48 -16.97 -1.97 -0.17
C SER A 48 -17.19 -2.71 1.13
N SER A 49 -18.20 -2.25 1.87
CA SER A 49 -18.92 -3.11 2.80
C SER A 49 -19.75 -4.10 1.97
N THR A 50 -19.17 -5.24 1.60
CA THR A 50 -19.95 -6.38 1.09
C THR A 50 -19.43 -7.69 1.66
N THR A 51 -20.23 -8.19 2.59
CA THR A 51 -20.31 -9.58 3.03
C THR A 51 -20.47 -10.55 1.84
N GLY A 52 -19.63 -11.60 1.81
CA GLY A 52 -20.03 -12.95 1.41
C GLY A 52 -19.84 -13.38 -0.06
N GLY A 53 -19.05 -14.44 -0.25
CA GLY A 53 -19.45 -15.59 -1.07
C GLY A 53 -19.02 -15.67 -2.53
N SER A 54 -18.09 -16.60 -2.79
CA SER A 54 -18.12 -17.59 -3.89
C SER A 54 -17.95 -17.16 -5.35
N SER A 55 -16.84 -17.65 -5.94
CA SER A 55 -16.70 -18.27 -7.27
C SER A 55 -17.56 -17.76 -8.44
N SER A 56 -16.93 -17.20 -9.48
CA SER A 56 -17.00 -17.74 -10.87
C SER A 56 -16.29 -16.87 -11.91
N LYS A 57 -15.78 -17.58 -12.93
CA LYS A 57 -15.08 -17.14 -14.14
C LYS A 57 -15.85 -16.12 -14.98
N GLY A 58 -15.13 -15.30 -15.74
CA GLY A 58 -15.64 -14.79 -17.02
C GLY A 58 -15.05 -13.47 -17.50
N SER A 59 -14.16 -13.54 -18.48
CA SER A 59 -13.83 -12.42 -19.35
C SER A 59 -15.05 -12.02 -20.20
N PHE A 60 -15.45 -10.76 -20.16
CA PHE A 60 -16.45 -10.19 -21.06
C PHE A 60 -15.92 -8.86 -21.64
N TRP A 61 -15.15 -8.97 -22.71
CA TRP A 61 -15.04 -7.92 -23.72
C TRP A 61 -16.41 -7.36 -24.12
N SER A 62 -16.54 -6.06 -24.35
CA SER A 62 -17.22 -5.51 -25.54
C SER A 62 -17.08 -4.00 -25.65
N THR A 63 -16.85 -3.61 -26.89
CA THR A 63 -16.50 -2.31 -27.46
C THR A 63 -17.74 -1.63 -28.07
N SER A 64 -17.62 -0.34 -28.42
CA SER A 64 -18.44 0.54 -29.31
C SER A 64 -19.61 1.32 -28.67
N SER A 65 -19.52 2.65 -28.52
CA SER A 65 -19.72 3.76 -29.50
C SER A 65 -21.20 3.92 -29.90
N SER A 66 -21.87 5.07 -29.95
CA SER A 66 -21.65 6.50 -29.63
C SER A 66 -23.05 7.13 -29.76
N ARG A 67 -23.49 8.06 -28.89
CA ARG A 67 -24.51 9.05 -29.25
C ARG A 67 -24.28 10.38 -28.52
N SER A 68 -23.81 11.35 -29.28
CA SER A 68 -23.73 12.76 -28.92
C SER A 68 -25.14 13.37 -28.91
N SER A 69 -25.45 14.14 -27.87
CA SER A 69 -26.46 15.21 -27.95
C SER A 69 -25.91 16.40 -27.16
N THR A 70 -25.61 17.45 -27.92
CA THR A 70 -25.18 18.78 -27.51
C THR A 70 -26.28 19.54 -26.77
N SER A 71 -25.92 20.26 -25.71
CA SER A 71 -26.58 21.52 -25.34
C SER A 71 -25.63 22.38 -24.51
N SER A 72 -25.17 23.46 -25.13
CA SER A 72 -24.24 24.44 -24.61
C SER A 72 -24.88 25.37 -23.59
N THR A 73 -24.28 25.47 -22.41
CA THR A 73 -24.20 26.72 -21.65
C THR A 73 -22.72 26.98 -21.39
N GLN A 74 -22.27 28.14 -21.86
CA GLN A 74 -20.90 28.62 -21.74
C GLN A 74 -20.59 28.86 -20.25
N ALA A 75 -19.69 28.04 -19.71
CA ALA A 75 -18.84 28.35 -18.57
C ALA A 75 -17.58 27.50 -18.74
N SER A 76 -16.41 28.14 -18.75
CA SER A 76 -15.11 27.52 -18.97
C SER A 76 -14.90 26.29 -18.05
N PRO A 77 -14.69 25.07 -18.57
CA PRO A 77 -14.58 23.87 -17.74
C PRO A 77 -13.11 23.57 -17.40
N ILE A 78 -12.33 24.58 -17.01
CA ILE A 78 -10.97 24.39 -16.49
C ILE A 78 -10.90 24.61 -14.97
N ASP A 79 -12.04 24.51 -14.29
CA ASP A 79 -12.16 24.68 -12.83
C ASP A 79 -12.92 23.51 -12.16
N ALA A 80 -12.90 22.31 -12.75
CA ALA A 80 -13.59 21.13 -12.20
C ALA A 80 -12.82 19.81 -12.30
N ILE A 81 -11.49 19.82 -12.44
CA ILE A 81 -10.65 18.61 -12.37
C ILE A 81 -9.43 18.83 -11.47
N GLN A 82 -9.63 19.31 -10.24
CA GLN A 82 -8.76 18.91 -9.14
C GLN A 82 -9.36 19.34 -7.82
N GLY A 83 -9.75 18.36 -7.00
CA GLY A 83 -9.76 18.58 -5.57
C GLY A 83 -8.38 19.13 -5.18
N GLY A 84 -8.35 20.37 -4.70
CA GLY A 84 -7.12 21.13 -4.53
C GLY A 84 -6.10 20.47 -3.57
N PRO A 85 -4.85 20.96 -3.58
CA PRO A 85 -3.72 20.40 -2.81
C PRO A 85 -3.95 20.30 -1.30
N GLN A 86 -4.90 21.06 -0.76
CA GLN A 86 -5.26 21.08 0.67
C GLN A 86 -6.05 19.83 1.11
N ARG A 87 -7.02 19.37 0.31
CA ARG A 87 -7.87 18.23 0.69
C ARG A 87 -7.07 16.93 0.79
N THR A 88 -6.11 16.78 -0.12
CA THR A 88 -5.14 15.67 -0.11
C THR A 88 -4.13 15.78 1.03
N GLN A 89 -3.81 16.97 1.53
CA GLN A 89 -2.79 17.13 2.58
C GLN A 89 -3.28 16.63 3.94
N THR A 90 -4.52 16.97 4.32
CA THR A 90 -5.12 16.47 5.57
C THR A 90 -5.31 14.96 5.54
N GLU A 91 -5.78 14.39 4.43
CA GLU A 91 -5.95 12.94 4.26
C GLU A 91 -4.60 12.21 4.31
N ARG A 92 -3.56 12.74 3.64
CA ARG A 92 -2.20 12.18 3.72
C ARG A 92 -1.62 12.27 5.13
N LYS A 93 -1.91 13.34 5.87
CA LYS A 93 -1.51 13.47 7.27
C LYS A 93 -2.19 12.41 8.13
N ALA A 94 -3.49 12.22 7.97
CA ALA A 94 -4.25 11.19 8.71
C ALA A 94 -3.76 9.77 8.38
N LEU A 95 -3.44 9.47 7.12
CA LEU A 95 -2.82 8.18 6.75
C LEU A 95 -1.45 8.00 7.41
N ARG A 96 -0.65 9.06 7.50
CA ARG A 96 0.65 9.00 8.16
C ARG A 96 0.50 8.69 9.65
N GLU A 97 -0.42 9.37 10.33
CA GLU A 97 -0.73 9.11 11.74
C GLU A 97 -1.23 7.67 11.96
N ARG A 98 -2.01 7.13 11.02
CA ARG A 98 -2.45 5.73 11.06
C ARG A 98 -1.30 4.74 10.90
N LEU A 99 -0.38 4.99 9.96
CA LEU A 99 0.81 4.14 9.80
C LEU A 99 1.63 4.07 11.10
N ASP A 100 1.86 5.23 11.71
CA ASP A 100 2.62 5.30 12.96
C ASP A 100 1.88 4.62 14.12
N GLY A 101 0.54 4.69 14.15
CA GLY A 101 -0.28 4.04 15.18
C GLY A 101 -0.45 2.53 15.00
N GLU A 102 -0.68 2.06 13.78
CA GLU A 102 -1.00 0.65 13.49
C GLU A 102 0.24 -0.19 13.21
N CYS A 103 1.18 0.34 12.42
CA CYS A 103 2.38 -0.41 12.02
C CYS A 103 3.64 0.03 12.79
N GLY A 104 3.57 1.10 13.58
CA GLY A 104 4.73 1.67 14.26
C GLY A 104 5.36 0.76 15.32
N GLU A 105 4.58 -0.10 15.97
CA GLU A 105 5.13 -1.10 16.91
C GLU A 105 5.97 -2.15 16.18
N PHE A 106 5.42 -2.75 15.11
CA PHE A 106 6.14 -3.71 14.28
C PHE A 106 7.37 -3.10 13.61
N TRP A 107 7.28 -1.82 13.21
CA TRP A 107 8.43 -1.09 12.69
C TRP A 107 9.57 -1.00 13.71
N LYS A 108 9.28 -0.67 14.97
CA LYS A 108 10.29 -0.57 16.03
C LYS A 108 10.93 -1.92 16.32
N GLU A 109 10.13 -2.99 16.37
CA GLU A 109 10.62 -4.35 16.57
C GLU A 109 11.60 -4.74 15.44
N TYR A 110 11.17 -4.60 14.18
CA TYR A 110 12.01 -4.86 13.01
C TYR A 110 13.27 -3.99 12.98
N GLN A 111 13.13 -2.67 13.18
CA GLN A 111 14.23 -1.71 13.15
C GLN A 111 15.27 -2.04 14.22
N SER A 112 14.84 -2.35 15.45
CA SER A 112 15.77 -2.70 16.54
C SER A 112 16.59 -3.95 16.21
N CYS A 113 15.95 -4.98 15.65
CA CYS A 113 16.62 -6.21 15.24
C CYS A 113 17.64 -5.95 14.11
N VAL A 114 17.27 -5.16 13.10
CA VAL A 114 18.15 -4.84 11.97
C VAL A 114 19.35 -4.01 12.43
N LEU A 115 19.14 -3.02 13.31
CA LEU A 115 20.25 -2.20 13.83
C LEU A 115 21.27 -3.03 14.61
N VAL A 116 20.81 -3.99 15.42
CA VAL A 116 21.69 -4.94 16.12
C VAL A 116 22.42 -5.82 15.10
N SER A 117 21.71 -6.31 14.09
CA SER A 117 22.29 -7.18 13.06
C SER A 117 23.38 -6.46 12.27
N ILE A 118 23.15 -5.21 11.86
CA ILE A 118 24.13 -4.38 11.15
C ILE A 118 25.36 -4.10 12.02
N SER A 119 25.15 -3.77 13.29
CA SER A 119 26.26 -3.50 14.23
C SER A 119 27.15 -4.74 14.47
N ASN A 120 26.60 -5.93 14.27
CA ASN A 120 27.31 -7.20 14.43
C ASN A 120 27.88 -7.75 13.12
N ILE A 121 27.74 -7.05 11.98
CA ILE A 121 28.42 -7.46 10.74
C ILE A 121 29.91 -7.20 10.96
N PRO A 122 30.75 -8.24 11.09
CA PRO A 122 32.19 -8.01 11.16
C PRO A 122 32.60 -7.36 9.84
N GLU A 123 33.33 -6.24 9.93
CA GLU A 123 34.01 -5.69 8.76
C GLU A 123 34.77 -6.84 8.12
N MET A 124 34.37 -7.25 6.90
CA MET A 124 35.28 -7.96 6.00
C MET A 124 36.35 -6.96 5.55
N ASN A 125 37.21 -6.56 6.49
CA ASN A 125 38.50 -5.95 6.25
C ASN A 125 39.53 -7.07 6.26
N ASP A 126 39.57 -7.85 5.18
CA ASP A 126 40.75 -8.61 4.82
C ASP A 126 40.74 -8.80 3.30
N TYR A 127 41.46 -7.91 2.62
CA TYR A 127 41.90 -8.03 1.23
C TYR A 127 43.35 -7.55 1.14
#